data_AF-A0A1E5VMW2-F1
#
_entry.id   AF-A0A1E5VMW2-F1
#
_cell.length_a   1.000
_cell.length_b   1.000
_cell.length_c   1.000
_cell.angle_alpha   90.00
_cell.angle_beta   90.00
_cell.angle_gamma   90.00
#
_symmetry.space_group_name_H-M   'P 1'
#
loop_
_entity.id
_entity.type
_entity.pdbx_description
1 polymer ?
#
loop_
_entity_poly.entity_id
_entity_poly.type
_entity_poly.pdbx_seq_one_letter_code
_entity_poly.pdbx_strand_id
1 'polypeptide(L)'
;MPIDAITFQCPLLNSVTIQCSKGDDGIDKMVNAMVANGVSLDRIHTTFYKDIEKSEREERVRVRQEEEKELRILQKTLKANREWIDDDKYATSASDEDDDEDSMDEMFASEYDPDYF
;
A
#
# COMPACT_ATOMS: atom_id res chain seq x y z
N MET A 1 38.10 37.09 4.81
CA MET A 1 36.79 37.68 4.45
C MET A 1 35.73 36.84 5.12
N PRO A 2 34.78 37.41 5.87
CA PRO A 2 33.61 36.65 6.28
C PRO A 2 32.73 36.44 5.04
N ILE A 3 32.22 35.22 4.86
CA ILE A 3 31.18 34.94 3.88
C ILE A 3 29.93 35.57 4.46
N ASP A 4 29.43 36.62 3.81
CA ASP A 4 28.15 37.23 4.16
C ASP A 4 27.10 36.12 4.23
N ALA A 5 26.49 35.99 5.42
CA ALA A 5 25.48 34.98 5.68
C ALA A 5 24.33 35.17 4.69
N ILE A 6 24.22 34.26 3.72
CA ILE A 6 23.09 34.21 2.80
C ILE A 6 21.87 33.85 3.65
N THR A 7 21.10 34.87 4.01
CA THR A 7 19.88 34.71 4.81
C THR A 7 18.78 34.24 3.87
N PHE A 8 18.37 32.97 4.01
CA PHE A 8 17.29 32.39 3.23
C PHE A 8 15.95 32.81 3.83
N GLN A 9 15.43 33.96 3.40
CA GLN A 9 14.13 34.46 3.87
C GLN A 9 13.03 34.03 2.90
N CYS A 10 12.30 32.96 3.24
CA CYS A 10 11.08 32.57 2.53
C CYS A 10 9.83 32.95 3.36
N PRO A 11 9.32 34.19 3.23
CA PRO A 11 8.19 34.66 4.02
C PRO A 11 6.88 33.88 3.77
N LEU A 12 6.78 33.21 2.61
CA LEU A 12 5.62 32.40 2.22
C LEU A 12 5.81 30.89 2.46
N LEU A 13 6.88 30.48 3.13
CA LEU A 13 7.16 29.07 3.37
C LEU A 13 6.14 28.49 4.37
N ASN A 14 5.24 27.63 3.88
CA ASN A 14 4.21 27.03 4.72
C ASN A 14 4.74 25.86 5.57
N SER A 15 5.48 24.94 4.94
CA SER A 15 6.10 23.79 5.60
C SER A 15 7.38 23.34 4.89
N VAL A 16 8.22 22.61 5.61
CA VAL A 16 9.41 21.92 5.12
C VAL A 16 9.29 20.46 5.54
N THR A 17 9.41 19.55 4.58
CA THR A 17 9.46 18.11 4.85
C THR A 17 10.87 17.61 4.56
N ILE A 18 11.51 17.02 5.57
CA ILE A 18 12.83 16.43 5.48
C ILE A 18 12.65 14.92 5.53
N GLN A 19 13.10 14.23 4.49
CA GLN A 19 13.15 12.78 4.46
C GLN A 19 14.58 12.33 4.68
N CYS A 20 14.80 11.45 5.66
CA CYS A 20 16.15 11.03 6.03
C CYS A 20 16.21 9.57 6.49
N SER A 21 17.44 9.06 6.53
CA SER A 21 17.72 7.78 7.19
C SER A 21 17.70 7.97 8.71
N LYS A 22 17.34 6.90 9.42
CA LYS A 22 17.39 6.90 10.87
C LYS A 22 18.86 6.90 11.33
N GLY A 23 19.21 7.83 12.21
CA GLY A 23 20.59 8.00 12.70
C GLY A 23 21.46 8.92 11.84
N ASP A 24 20.86 9.72 10.97
CA ASP A 24 21.58 10.80 10.28
C ASP A 24 21.83 11.98 11.25
N ASP A 25 23.04 12.02 11.81
CA ASP A 25 23.53 13.07 12.72
C ASP A 25 23.59 14.47 12.06
N GLY A 26 23.46 14.55 10.74
CA GLY A 26 23.39 15.80 9.98
C GLY A 26 22.04 16.50 10.09
N ILE A 27 20.98 15.76 10.41
CA ILE A 27 19.61 16.31 10.43
C ILE A 27 19.44 17.34 11.53
N ASP A 28 19.95 17.08 12.72
CA ASP A 28 19.88 18.04 13.83
C ASP A 28 20.60 19.34 13.48
N LYS A 29 21.75 19.26 12.81
CA LYS A 29 22.50 20.44 12.34
C LYS A 29 21.70 21.22 11.30
N MET A 30 21.05 20.52 10.38
CA MET A 30 20.24 21.13 9.32
C MET A 30 18.99 21.80 9.89
N VAL A 31 18.27 21.14 10.80
CA VAL A 31 17.10 21.72 11.49
C VAL A 31 17.51 22.95 12.29
N ASN A 32 18.61 22.89 13.04
CA ASN A 32 19.14 24.04 13.77
C ASN A 32 19.49 25.20 12.84
N ALA A 33 20.07 24.92 11.66
CA ALA A 33 20.36 25.94 10.67
C ALA A 33 19.06 26.57 10.10
N MET A 34 18.02 25.77 9.83
CA MET A 34 16.72 26.29 9.37
C MET A 34 16.06 27.18 10.42
N VAL A 35 16.08 26.77 11.69
CA VAL A 35 15.55 27.55 12.81
C VAL A 35 16.33 28.87 12.96
N ALA A 36 17.65 28.82 12.89
CA ALA A 36 18.50 30.02 12.94
C ALA A 36 18.23 30.99 11.77
N ASN A 37 17.73 30.49 10.63
CA ASN A 37 17.34 31.29 9.48
C ASN A 37 15.85 31.72 9.50
N GLY A 38 15.13 31.48 10.60
CA GLY A 38 13.77 31.97 10.82
C GLY A 38 12.66 31.02 10.38
N VAL A 39 12.97 29.76 10.08
CA VAL A 39 11.94 28.73 9.88
C VAL A 39 11.44 28.25 11.25
N SER A 40 10.14 28.40 11.50
CA SER A 40 9.54 27.95 12.76
C SER A 40 9.53 26.42 12.85
N LEU A 41 9.83 25.87 14.03
CA LEU A 41 9.98 24.42 14.24
C LEU A 41 8.70 23.64 13.90
N ASP A 42 7.53 24.22 14.15
CA ASP A 42 6.21 23.69 13.79
C ASP A 42 6.00 23.50 12.28
N ARG A 43 6.79 24.19 11.46
CA ARG A 43 6.76 24.06 10.00
C ARG A 43 7.70 22.95 9.50
N ILE A 44 8.60 22.46 10.34
CA ILE A 44 9.61 21.46 9.97
C ILE A 44 9.12 20.08 10.36
N HIS A 45 8.96 19.22 9.35
CA HIS A 45 8.50 17.85 9.51
C HIS A 45 9.60 16.89 9.08
N THR A 46 10.08 16.06 9.99
CA THR A 46 11.08 15.02 9.68
C THR A 46 10.37 13.68 9.56
N THR A 47 10.59 12.98 8.44
CA THR A 47 10.06 11.64 8.18
C THR A 47 11.21 10.71 7.84
N PHE A 48 11.23 9.50 8.42
CA PHE A 48 12.27 8.54 8.14
C PHE A 48 11.90 7.63 6.97
N TYR A 49 12.86 7.30 6.10
CA TYR A 49 12.63 6.37 4.98
C TYR A 49 12.06 5.02 5.44
N LYS A 50 12.51 4.51 6.59
CA LYS A 50 11.98 3.26 7.17
C LYS A 50 10.50 3.35 7.54
N ASP A 51 10.04 4.52 7.96
CA ASP A 51 8.64 4.71 8.34
C ASP A 51 7.75 4.80 7.10
N ILE A 52 8.26 5.42 6.02
CA ILE A 52 7.60 5.44 4.70
C ILE A 52 7.48 4.01 4.15
N GLU A 53 8.58 3.26 4.14
CA GLU A 53 8.60 1.88 3.64
C GLU A 53 7.64 0.98 4.45
N LYS A 54 7.59 1.18 5.77
CA LYS A 54 6.68 0.46 6.65
C LYS A 54 5.22 0.79 6.33
N SER A 55 4.88 2.08 6.19
CA SER A 55 3.49 2.49 5.94
C SER A 55 2.99 1.99 4.59
N GLU A 56 3.84 2.01 3.55
CA GLU A 56 3.48 1.46 2.24
C GLU A 56 3.25 -0.05 2.29
N ARG A 57 4.05 -0.78 3.07
CA ARG A 57 3.84 -2.22 3.28
C ARG A 57 2.51 -2.49 3.98
N GLU A 58 2.20 -1.74 5.04
CA GLU A 58 0.95 -1.86 5.78
C GLU A 58 -0.26 -1.53 4.89
N GLU A 59 -0.14 -0.52 4.04
CA GLU A 59 -1.19 -0.16 3.07
C GLU A 59 -1.47 -1.29 2.08
N ARG A 60 -0.42 -1.89 1.50
CA ARG A 60 -0.58 -3.04 0.59
C ARG A 60 -1.29 -4.21 1.26
N VAL A 61 -0.96 -4.49 2.53
CA VAL A 61 -1.63 -5.54 3.31
C VAL A 61 -3.11 -5.20 3.52
N ARG A 62 -3.42 -3.94 3.84
CA ARG A 62 -4.80 -3.48 4.03
C ARG A 62 -5.62 -3.64 2.76
N VAL A 63 -5.10 -3.18 1.62
CA VAL A 63 -5.77 -3.31 0.31
C VAL A 63 -6.06 -4.77 0.00
N ARG A 64 -5.08 -5.66 0.16
CA ARG A 64 -5.28 -7.10 -0.08
C ARG A 64 -6.37 -7.68 0.82
N GLN A 65 -6.40 -7.32 2.09
CA GLN A 65 -7.43 -7.79 3.02
C GLN A 65 -8.84 -7.29 2.64
N GLU A 66 -8.93 -6.11 2.03
CA GLU A 66 -10.19 -5.57 1.53
C GLU A 66 -10.66 -6.33 0.29
N GLU A 67 -9.76 -6.55 -0.68
CA GLU A 67 -10.03 -7.34 -1.89
C GLU A 67 -10.47 -8.78 -1.54
N GLU A 68 -9.80 -9.44 -0.59
CA GLU A 68 -10.18 -10.79 -0.13
C GLU A 68 -11.59 -10.83 0.49
N LYS A 69 -11.99 -9.76 1.22
CA LYS A 69 -13.33 -9.66 1.80
C LYS A 69 -14.37 -9.46 0.69
N GLU A 70 -14.11 -8.59 -0.27
CA GLU A 70 -15.00 -8.35 -1.40
C GLU A 70 -15.18 -9.61 -2.24
N LEU A 71 -14.08 -10.30 -2.58
CA LEU A 71 -14.11 -11.58 -3.29
C LEU A 71 -14.93 -12.64 -2.55
N ARG A 72 -14.79 -12.73 -1.22
CA ARG A 72 -15.58 -13.65 -0.40
C ARG A 72 -17.08 -13.31 -0.44
N ILE A 73 -17.44 -12.02 -0.44
CA ILE A 73 -18.83 -11.58 -0.56
C ILE A 73 -19.38 -11.94 -1.95
N LEU A 74 -18.62 -11.68 -3.02
CA LEU A 74 -18.98 -12.04 -4.39
C LEU A 74 -19.19 -13.55 -4.54
N GLN A 75 -18.28 -14.37 -4.02
CA GLN A 75 -18.39 -15.83 -4.08
C GLN A 75 -19.63 -16.35 -3.35
N LYS A 76 -19.94 -15.81 -2.16
CA LYS A 76 -21.17 -16.16 -1.43
C LYS A 76 -22.42 -15.79 -2.22
N THR A 77 -22.43 -14.62 -2.85
CA THR A 77 -23.56 -14.14 -3.66
C THR A 77 -23.74 -15.02 -4.90
N LEU A 78 -22.65 -15.38 -5.58
CA LEU A 78 -22.66 -16.28 -6.73
C LEU A 78 -23.18 -17.67 -6.35
N LYS A 79 -22.69 -18.23 -5.24
CA LYS A 79 -23.15 -19.54 -4.74
C LYS A 79 -24.62 -19.51 -4.38
N ALA A 80 -25.07 -18.47 -3.67
CA ALA A 80 -26.49 -18.29 -3.36
C ALA A 80 -27.30 -18.26 -4.66
N ASN A 81 -26.95 -17.41 -5.63
CA ASN A 81 -27.65 -17.32 -6.91
C ASN A 81 -27.73 -18.66 -7.66
N ARG A 82 -26.70 -19.51 -7.57
CA ARG A 82 -26.72 -20.86 -8.17
C ARG A 82 -27.69 -21.80 -7.45
N GLU A 83 -27.79 -21.72 -6.13
CA GLU A 83 -28.70 -22.55 -5.32
C GLU A 83 -30.19 -22.29 -5.67
N TRP A 84 -30.56 -21.07 -6.06
CA TRP A 84 -31.92 -20.76 -6.55
C TRP A 84 -32.25 -21.41 -7.91
N ILE A 85 -31.25 -21.82 -8.69
CA ILE A 85 -31.45 -22.47 -10.00
C ILE A 85 -31.71 -23.97 -9.82
N ASP A 86 -31.12 -24.59 -8.79
CA ASP A 86 -31.20 -26.04 -8.55
C ASP A 86 -32.44 -26.47 -7.74
N ASP A 87 -33.06 -25.56 -6.96
CA ASP A 87 -34.22 -25.86 -6.11
C ASP A 87 -35.58 -25.81 -6.84
N ASP A 88 -35.58 -25.60 -8.16
CA ASP A 88 -36.81 -25.56 -8.95
C ASP A 88 -37.29 -27.00 -9.22
N LYS A 89 -38.36 -27.39 -8.53
CA LYS A 89 -38.98 -28.74 -8.58
C LYS A 89 -39.58 -29.09 -9.95
N TYR A 90 -39.52 -28.15 -10.89
CA TYR A 90 -39.92 -28.28 -12.29
C TYR A 90 -38.74 -28.31 -13.27
N ALA A 91 -37.49 -28.32 -12.79
CA ALA A 91 -36.31 -28.57 -13.61
C ALA A 91 -36.31 -30.04 -14.04
N THR A 92 -37.13 -30.35 -15.05
CA THR A 92 -37.23 -31.66 -15.67
C THR A 92 -35.85 -32.14 -16.12
N SER A 93 -35.44 -33.24 -15.51
CA SER A 93 -34.42 -34.19 -15.92
C SER A 93 -34.41 -34.42 -17.44
N ALA A 94 -33.28 -34.11 -18.08
CA ALA A 94 -32.78 -34.80 -19.25
C ALA A 94 -31.33 -35.21 -18.95
N SER A 95 -31.15 -36.52 -18.80
CA SER A 95 -29.87 -37.24 -18.69
C SER A 95 -29.12 -37.20 -20.02
N ASP A 96 -27.80 -37.10 -19.95
CA ASP A 96 -26.78 -37.96 -20.60
C ASP A 96 -25.44 -37.20 -20.52
N GLU A 97 -24.26 -37.74 -20.25
CA GLU A 97 -23.72 -39.03 -19.82
C GLU A 97 -22.29 -38.67 -19.34
N ASP A 98 -21.68 -39.54 -18.54
CA ASP A 98 -20.39 -39.39 -17.85
C ASP A 98 -19.19 -39.09 -18.79
N ASP A 99 -18.17 -38.36 -18.34
CA ASP A 99 -16.82 -38.91 -18.03
C ASP A 99 -15.84 -37.81 -17.55
N ASP A 100 -14.89 -38.26 -16.75
CA ASP A 100 -14.01 -37.54 -15.85
C ASP A 100 -12.86 -36.72 -16.50
N GLU A 101 -12.23 -35.90 -15.63
CA GLU A 101 -10.88 -35.32 -15.72
C GLU A 101 -10.65 -34.08 -16.61
N ASP A 102 -11.13 -32.91 -16.16
CA ASP A 102 -10.38 -31.67 -16.39
C ASP A 102 -9.48 -31.38 -15.17
N SER A 103 -8.34 -32.07 -15.18
CA SER A 103 -7.12 -31.65 -14.49
C SER A 103 -6.82 -30.19 -14.83
N MET A 104 -7.18 -29.27 -13.94
CA MET A 104 -6.53 -27.96 -13.84
C MET A 104 -5.90 -27.79 -12.46
N ASP A 105 -5.08 -28.77 -12.08
CA ASP A 105 -3.87 -28.51 -11.30
C ASP A 105 -2.84 -27.80 -12.20
N GLU A 106 -3.18 -26.62 -12.73
CA GLU A 106 -2.17 -25.70 -13.25
C GLU A 106 -1.84 -24.69 -12.15
N MET A 107 -1.04 -25.23 -11.25
CA MET A 107 -0.15 -24.53 -10.34
C MET A 107 0.55 -23.39 -11.09
N PHE A 108 -0.04 -22.19 -11.08
CA PHE A 108 0.72 -20.97 -11.32
C PHE A 108 1.60 -20.72 -10.09
N ALA A 109 2.63 -21.55 -9.96
CA ALA A 109 3.87 -21.18 -9.30
C ALA A 109 4.53 -20.12 -10.20
N SER A 110 3.97 -18.91 -10.23
CA SER A 110 4.83 -17.77 -10.48
C SER A 110 5.71 -17.66 -9.24
N GLU A 111 6.92 -18.18 -9.35
CA GLU A 111 8.05 -17.84 -8.50
C GLU A 111 8.19 -16.31 -8.56
N TYR A 112 7.46 -15.63 -7.69
CA TYR A 112 7.57 -14.20 -7.53
C TYR A 112 8.81 -13.97 -6.69
N ASP A 113 9.91 -13.67 -7.38
CA ASP A 113 11.16 -13.22 -6.79
C ASP A 113 10.93 -11.86 -6.12
N PRO A 114 10.93 -11.78 -4.78
CA PRO A 114 10.66 -10.54 -4.06
C PRO A 114 11.85 -9.55 -4.11
N ASP A 115 12.96 -9.89 -4.79
CA ASP A 115 14.17 -9.05 -4.85
C ASP A 115 14.22 -8.09 -6.06
N TYR A 116 13.14 -7.97 -6.85
CA TYR A 116 13.04 -6.93 -7.88
C TYR A 116 12.52 -5.60 -7.29
N PHE A 117 13.46 -4.91 -6.62
CA PHE A 117 13.55 -3.49 -6.20
C PHE A 117 12.27 -2.71 -5.83
#